data_AF-A0A060BV00-F1
#
_entry.id   AF-A0A060BV00-F1
#
_cell.length_a   1.000
_cell.length_b   1.000
_cell.length_c   1.000
_cell.angle_alpha   90.00
_cell.angle_beta   90.00
_cell.angle_gamma   90.00
#
_symmetry.space_group_name_H-M   'P 1'
#
loop_
_entity.id
_entity.type
_entity.pdbx_description
1 polymer ?
#
loop_
_entity_poly.entity_id
_entity_poly.type
_entity_poly.pdbx_seq_one_letter_code
_entity_poly.pdbx_strand_id
1 'polypeptide(L)'
;MTRCACPLFLLWSGHGNHPALRRQAEAYEAAGGPGAPTPTVMDRISFAVQETSNSPGYAALRGLVNCAAAAGQGAAIPHFAADQPYYPATLHLFALLAQIEASPSCVPI
;
A
#
# COMPACT_ATOMS: atom_id res chain seq x y z
N MET A 1 1.29 -6.26 16.53
CA MET A 1 1.94 -6.15 15.21
C MET A 1 0.88 -6.28 14.12
N THR A 2 0.59 -5.22 13.37
CA THR A 2 -0.22 -5.35 12.14
C THR A 2 0.73 -5.45 10.97
N ARG A 3 0.58 -6.49 10.16
CA ARG A 3 1.28 -6.60 8.87
C ARG A 3 0.56 -5.74 7.84
N CYS A 4 1.31 -5.08 6.97
CA CYS A 4 0.79 -4.07 6.05
C CYS A 4 -0.18 -4.60 4.98
N ALA A 5 -0.53 -5.89 4.92
CA ALA A 5 -1.55 -6.41 4.01
C ALA A 5 -3.01 -6.07 4.41
N CYS A 6 -3.27 -5.69 5.66
CA CYS A 6 -4.61 -5.30 6.13
C CYS A 6 -5.29 -4.17 5.30
N PRO A 7 -4.62 -3.05 4.98
CA PRO A 7 -5.19 -1.98 4.14
C PRO A 7 -5.63 -2.45 2.74
N LEU A 8 -4.94 -3.43 2.15
CA LEU A 8 -5.32 -3.99 0.84
C LEU A 8 -6.74 -4.57 0.89
N PHE A 9 -7.01 -5.43 1.88
CA PHE A 9 -8.32 -6.06 1.99
C PHE A 9 -9.41 -5.09 2.43
N LEU A 10 -9.07 -4.05 3.19
CA LEU A 10 -10.00 -2.96 3.49
C LEU A 10 -10.40 -2.23 2.22
N LEU A 11 -9.43 -1.88 1.36
CA LEU A 11 -9.72 -1.26 0.08
C LEU A 11 -10.54 -2.16 -0.83
N TRP A 12 -10.11 -3.41 -0.99
CA TRP A 12 -10.76 -4.35 -1.89
C TRP A 12 -12.21 -4.67 -1.46
N SER A 13 -12.49 -4.64 -0.15
CA SER A 13 -13.84 -4.82 0.38
C SER A 13 -14.70 -3.55 0.36
N GLY A 14 -14.26 -2.47 -0.28
CA GLY A 14 -15.00 -1.20 -0.38
C GLY A 14 -14.90 -0.31 0.86
N HIS A 15 -14.05 -0.64 1.83
CA HIS A 15 -13.85 0.14 3.06
C HIS A 15 -12.72 1.17 2.92
N GLY A 16 -12.67 1.88 1.79
CA GLY A 16 -11.65 2.91 1.52
C GLY A 16 -11.64 4.08 2.52
N ASN A 17 -12.78 4.36 3.17
CA ASN A 17 -12.88 5.41 4.19
C ASN A 17 -12.55 4.94 5.61
N HIS A 18 -12.08 3.70 5.78
CA HIS A 18 -11.81 3.16 7.11
C HIS A 18 -10.64 3.90 7.78
N PRO A 19 -10.73 4.29 9.08
CA PRO A 19 -9.68 5.06 9.76
C PRO A 19 -8.31 4.40 9.72
N ALA A 20 -8.25 3.06 9.73
CA ALA A 20 -6.98 2.32 9.63
C ALA A 20 -6.26 2.54 8.30
N LEU A 21 -6.99 2.76 7.18
CA LEU A 21 -6.37 3.07 5.90
C LEU A 21 -5.70 4.44 5.95
N ARG A 22 -6.41 5.44 6.50
CA ARG A 22 -5.89 6.81 6.65
C ARG A 22 -4.64 6.85 7.53
N ARG A 23 -4.64 6.11 8.65
CA ARG A 23 -3.47 5.95 9.53
C ARG A 23 -2.29 5.27 8.85
N GLN A 24 -2.57 4.26 8.02
CA GLN A 24 -1.53 3.60 7.24
C GLN A 24 -0.91 4.56 6.20
N ALA A 25 -1.72 5.34 5.50
CA ALA A 25 -1.25 6.35 4.56
C ALA A 25 -0.38 7.41 5.25
N GLU A 26 -0.81 7.91 6.42
CA GLU A 26 -0.02 8.83 7.25
C GLU A 26 1.36 8.24 7.62
N ALA A 27 1.40 6.96 8.00
CA ALA A 27 2.66 6.27 8.31
C ALA A 27 3.55 6.07 7.09
N TYR A 28 2.96 5.80 5.92
CA TYR A 28 3.70 5.71 4.66
C TYR A 28 4.30 7.06 4.25
N GLU A 29 3.55 8.15 4.35
CA GLU A 29 4.05 9.50 4.08
C GLU A 29 5.16 9.89 5.06
N ALA A 30 5.01 9.58 6.35
CA ALA A 30 6.05 9.83 7.36
C ALA A 30 7.33 9.01 7.13
N ALA A 31 7.22 7.81 6.56
CA ALA A 31 8.36 6.98 6.17
C ALA A 31 9.05 7.44 4.86
N GLY A 32 8.44 8.38 4.13
CA GLY A 32 8.98 9.00 2.92
C GLY A 32 8.18 8.69 1.65
N GLY A 33 8.51 9.42 0.58
CA GLY A 33 7.83 9.33 -0.72
C GLY A 33 8.28 8.16 -1.60
N PRO A 34 7.86 8.16 -2.89
CA PRO A 34 8.28 7.17 -3.88
C PRO A 34 9.80 6.93 -3.85
N GLY A 35 10.22 5.66 -3.89
CA GLY A 35 11.63 5.26 -3.77
C GLY A 35 12.14 5.02 -2.34
N ALA A 36 11.46 5.52 -1.30
CA ALA A 36 11.80 5.18 0.08
C ALA A 36 11.40 3.72 0.44
N PRO A 37 12.12 3.05 1.36
CA PRO A 37 11.74 1.75 1.90
C PRO A 37 10.31 1.79 2.44
N THR A 38 9.47 0.84 2.04
CA THR A 38 8.06 0.82 2.44
C THR A 38 7.89 0.12 3.79
N PRO A 39 7.21 0.71 4.78
CA PRO A 39 6.85 0.03 6.01
C PRO A 39 6.11 -1.30 5.77
N THR A 40 6.56 -2.37 6.43
CA THR A 40 5.96 -3.72 6.32
C THR A 40 5.32 -4.18 7.62
N VAL A 41 5.85 -3.72 8.75
CA VAL A 41 5.34 -3.97 10.11
C VAL A 41 5.27 -2.66 10.87
N MET A 42 4.12 -2.44 11.50
CA MET A 42 3.90 -1.27 12.36
C MET A 42 3.27 -1.69 13.69
N ASP A 43 3.57 -0.90 14.72
CA ASP A 43 2.88 -1.01 15.99
C ASP A 43 1.40 -0.60 15.84
N ARG A 44 0.51 -1.31 16.54
CA ARG A 44 -0.94 -1.09 16.41
C ARG A 44 -1.45 0.11 17.18
N ILE A 45 -0.72 0.52 18.22
CA ILE A 45 -1.14 1.54 19.16
C ILE A 45 -0.40 2.84 18.83
N SER A 46 0.93 2.78 18.70
CA SER A 46 1.78 3.94 18.42
C SER A 46 1.92 4.25 16.94
N PHE A 47 1.56 3.32 16.04
CA PHE A 47 1.83 3.41 14.60
C PHE A 47 3.32 3.58 14.23
N ALA A 48 4.22 3.29 15.18
CA ALA A 48 5.64 3.31 14.91
C ALA A 48 6.00 2.22 13.88
N VAL A 49 6.76 2.60 12.86
CA VAL A 49 7.33 1.67 11.88
C VAL A 49 8.37 0.82 12.58
N GLN A 50 8.21 -0.50 12.48
CA GLN A 50 9.13 -1.49 13.07
C GLN A 50 10.03 -2.12 12.01
N GLU A 51 9.49 -2.35 10.81
CA GLU A 51 10.21 -2.96 9.69
C GLU A 51 9.86 -2.25 8.39
N THR A 52 10.81 -2.22 7.46
CA THR A 52 10.65 -1.68 6.11
C THR A 52 11.20 -2.65 5.06
N SER A 53 10.77 -2.50 3.81
CA SER A 53 11.25 -3.29 2.67
C SER A 53 11.38 -2.44 1.42
N ASN A 54 12.40 -2.76 0.61
CA ASN A 54 12.61 -2.19 -0.72
C ASN A 54 11.91 -2.99 -1.82
N SER A 55 11.12 -4.01 -1.48
CA SER A 55 10.49 -4.86 -2.49
C SER A 55 9.38 -4.10 -3.24
N PRO A 56 9.33 -4.17 -4.59
CA PRO A 56 8.34 -3.45 -5.39
C PRO A 56 6.89 -3.69 -4.98
N GLY A 57 6.55 -4.90 -4.52
CA GLY A 57 5.20 -5.23 -4.08
C GLY A 57 4.70 -4.47 -2.85
N TYR A 58 5.59 -4.12 -1.91
CA TYR A 58 5.20 -3.24 -0.81
C TYR A 58 5.04 -1.80 -1.30
N ALA A 59 5.93 -1.35 -2.20
CA ALA A 59 5.80 -0.02 -2.81
C ALA A 59 4.49 0.12 -3.62
N ALA A 60 4.06 -0.92 -4.33
CA ALA A 60 2.77 -0.98 -5.01
C ALA A 60 1.59 -0.81 -4.05
N LEU A 61 1.64 -1.50 -2.90
CA LEU A 61 0.63 -1.33 -1.88
C LEU A 61 0.60 0.09 -1.30
N ARG A 62 1.76 0.69 -1.03
CA ARG A 62 1.84 2.09 -0.60
C ARG A 62 1.21 3.03 -1.62
N GLY A 63 1.56 2.89 -2.90
CA GLY A 63 1.01 3.73 -3.97
C GLY A 63 -0.52 3.68 -4.01
N LEU A 64 -1.09 2.47 -3.96
CA LEU A 64 -2.53 2.27 -3.93
C LEU A 64 -3.18 2.91 -2.68
N VAL A 65 -2.61 2.64 -1.50
CA VAL A 65 -3.15 3.14 -0.22
C VAL A 65 -3.12 4.66 -0.16
N ASN A 66 -2.02 5.29 -0.58
CA ASN A 66 -1.88 6.75 -0.54
C ASN A 66 -2.85 7.41 -1.52
N CYS A 67 -3.01 6.86 -2.73
CA CYS A 67 -4.00 7.37 -3.68
C CYS A 67 -5.42 7.26 -3.12
N ALA A 68 -5.79 6.09 -2.60
CA ALA A 68 -7.14 5.88 -2.11
C ALA A 68 -7.45 6.73 -0.87
N ALA A 69 -6.49 6.89 0.04
CA ALA A 69 -6.64 7.74 1.23
C ALA A 69 -6.75 9.24 0.88
N ALA A 70 -6.12 9.68 -0.20
CA ALA A 70 -6.20 11.06 -0.68
C ALA A 70 -7.43 11.33 -1.57
N ALA A 71 -8.26 10.32 -1.84
CA ALA A 71 -9.28 10.36 -2.90
C ALA A 71 -8.70 10.86 -4.24
N GLY A 72 -7.45 10.46 -4.52
CA GLY A 72 -6.64 10.95 -5.61
C GLY A 72 -6.98 10.35 -6.97
N GLN A 73 -6.30 10.86 -7.99
CA GLN A 73 -6.30 10.35 -9.35
C GLN A 73 -4.87 9.98 -9.69
N GLY A 74 -4.65 8.73 -10.08
CA GLY A 74 -3.31 8.21 -10.29
C GLY A 74 -2.63 7.76 -9.00
N ALA A 75 -1.92 6.64 -9.07
CA ALA A 75 -1.21 6.05 -7.95
C ALA A 75 0.23 5.73 -8.36
N ALA A 76 1.19 6.04 -7.48
CA ALA A 76 2.61 5.71 -7.68
C ALA A 76 2.87 4.20 -7.44
N ILE A 77 2.15 3.36 -8.18
CA ILE A 77 2.29 1.91 -8.23
C ILE A 77 3.38 1.61 -9.26
N PRO A 78 4.52 1.03 -8.86
CA PRO A 78 5.60 0.73 -9.81
C PRO A 78 5.18 -0.34 -10.81
N HIS A 79 5.90 -0.44 -11.93
CA HIS A 79 5.72 -1.56 -12.84
C HIS A 79 5.94 -2.90 -12.14
N PHE A 80 5.11 -3.88 -12.51
CA PHE A 80 5.26 -5.24 -11.99
C PHE A 80 6.57 -5.85 -12.50
N ALA A 81 7.38 -6.38 -11.58
CA ALA A 81 8.59 -7.11 -11.88
C ALA A 81 8.53 -8.49 -11.21
N ALA A 82 8.84 -9.55 -11.95
CA ALA A 82 8.76 -10.92 -11.44
C ALA A 82 10.02 -11.33 -10.63
N ASP A 83 11.07 -10.52 -10.67
CA ASP A 83 12.36 -10.70 -9.98
C ASP A 83 12.33 -10.25 -8.51
N GLN A 84 11.18 -10.37 -7.85
CA GLN A 84 10.99 -10.08 -6.44
C GLN A 84 10.59 -11.35 -5.67
N PRO A 85 10.79 -11.43 -4.34
CA PRO A 85 10.38 -12.60 -3.57
C PRO A 85 8.87 -12.87 -3.72
N TYR A 86 8.49 -14.15 -3.59
CA TYR A 86 7.13 -14.61 -3.84
C TYR A 86 6.05 -13.77 -3.14
N TYR A 87 6.20 -13.48 -1.84
CA TYR A 87 5.18 -12.75 -1.09
C TYR A 87 5.00 -11.30 -1.60
N PRO A 88 6.04 -10.46 -1.74
CA PRO A 88 5.94 -9.18 -2.45
C PRO A 88 5.34 -9.30 -3.86
N ALA A 89 5.72 -10.30 -4.65
CA ALA A 89 5.16 -10.48 -6.00
C ALA A 89 3.64 -10.68 -5.96
N THR A 90 3.15 -11.58 -5.10
CA THR A 90 1.72 -11.79 -4.91
C THR A 90 1.02 -10.55 -4.40
N LEU A 91 1.63 -9.83 -3.45
CA LEU A 91 1.08 -8.60 -2.91
C LEU A 91 0.95 -7.52 -3.99
N HIS A 92 1.94 -7.40 -4.88
CA HIS A 92 1.90 -6.49 -6.02
C HIS A 92 0.71 -6.82 -6.92
N LEU A 93 0.56 -8.09 -7.31
CA LEU A 93 -0.54 -8.53 -8.17
C LEU A 93 -1.90 -8.20 -7.52
N PHE A 94 -2.05 -8.44 -6.22
CA PHE A 94 -3.29 -8.13 -5.53
C PHE A 94 -3.53 -6.61 -5.42
N ALA A 95 -2.49 -5.79 -5.27
CA ALA A 95 -2.66 -4.34 -5.32
C ALA A 95 -3.20 -3.88 -6.68
N LEU A 96 -2.72 -4.47 -7.78
CA LEU A 96 -3.24 -4.20 -9.12
C LEU A 96 -4.70 -4.64 -9.29
N LEU A 97 -5.07 -5.82 -8.79
CA LEU A 97 -6.45 -6.30 -8.85
C LEU A 97 -7.40 -5.43 -8.00
N ALA A 98 -7.01 -5.10 -6.76
CA ALA A 98 -7.78 -4.22 -5.90
C ALA A 98 -7.93 -2.81 -6.51
N GLN A 99 -6.91 -2.31 -7.21
CA GLN A 99 -6.98 -1.07 -7.95
C GLN A 99 -8.07 -1.14 -9.04
N ILE A 100 -8.05 -2.18 -9.88
CA ILE A 100 -9.02 -2.35 -10.96
C ILE A 100 -10.45 -2.51 -10.42
N GLU A 101 -10.64 -3.31 -9.38
CA GLU A 101 -11.96 -3.72 -8.90
C GLU A 101 -12.59 -2.72 -7.92
N ALA A 102 -11.78 -2.07 -7.07
CA ALA A 102 -12.28 -1.28 -5.95
C ALA A 102 -11.77 0.17 -5.93
N SER A 103 -10.74 0.53 -6.71
CA SER A 103 -10.19 1.89 -6.74
C SER A 103 -9.80 2.31 -8.17
N PRO A 104 -10.76 2.37 -9.11
CA PRO A 104 -10.49 2.58 -10.53
C PRO A 104 -9.90 3.97 -10.83
N SER A 105 -10.05 4.96 -9.95
CA SER A 105 -9.39 6.27 -10.07
C SER A 105 -7.89 6.23 -9.80
N CYS A 106 -7.41 5.22 -9.07
CA CYS A 106 -6.01 5.06 -8.66
C CYS A 106 -5.17 4.32 -9.70
N VAL A 107 -5.29 4.70 -10.97
CA VAL A 107 -4.52 4.10 -12.07
C VAL A 107 -3.00 4.27 -11.86
N PRO A 108 -2.15 3.26 -12.16
CA PRO A 108 -0.70 3.43 -12.09
C PRO A 108 -0.19 4.61 -12.94
N ILE A 109 0.71 5.45 -12.40
CA ILE A 109 1.35 6.61 -13.07
C ILE A 109 2.88 6.54 -13.07
#